data_AF-A0A4Q0IA00-F1
#
_entry.id   AF-A0A4Q0IA00-F1
#
_cell.length_a   1.000
_cell.length_b   1.000
_cell.length_c   1.000
_cell.angle_alpha   90.00
_cell.angle_beta   90.00
_cell.angle_gamma   90.00
#
_symmetry.space_group_name_H-M   'P 1'
#
loop_
_entity.id
_entity.type
_entity.pdbx_description
1 polymer ?
#
loop_
_entity_poly.entity_id
_entity_poly.type
_entity_poly.pdbx_seq_one_letter_code
_entity_poly.pdbx_strand_id
1 'polypeptide(L)'
;YKNVDADKTYWTQPEQAGGDIVQALRMNIGILADSTKTKADHELAMKMVIHLMGDLHQPMHMGRSTDRGGNNVKVRYFGRDTNLHGIWDTNLVESAHKWGYTEWQQQIDRVPEEAEVVIIGGNLDDWG
;
A
#
# COMPACT_ATOMS: atom_id res chain seq x y z
N TYR A 1 -0.52 4.95 5.76
CA TYR A 1 0.95 4.86 5.91
C TYR A 1 1.34 4.22 7.24
N LYS A 2 2.49 3.53 7.27
CA LYS A 2 3.23 3.17 8.49
C LYS A 2 4.69 3.53 8.26
N ASN A 3 5.04 4.80 8.46
CA ASN A 3 6.41 5.26 8.26
C ASN A 3 7.34 4.59 9.28
N VAL A 4 8.43 3.98 8.80
CA VAL A 4 9.45 3.32 9.61
C VAL A 4 10.74 4.14 9.49
N ASP A 5 11.22 4.66 10.62
CA ASP A 5 12.48 5.43 10.63
C ASP A 5 13.69 4.51 10.43
N ALA A 6 14.82 5.08 9.98
CA ALA A 6 16.00 4.30 9.58
C ALA A 6 16.64 3.45 10.69
N ASP A 7 16.41 3.82 11.96
CA ASP A 7 16.87 3.13 13.16
C ASP A 7 15.84 2.15 13.74
N LYS A 8 14.71 1.96 13.04
CA LYS A 8 13.59 1.13 13.48
C LYS A 8 13.25 0.09 12.41
N THR A 9 12.41 -0.84 12.83
CA THR A 9 11.84 -1.91 12.01
C THR A 9 10.32 -1.82 12.04
N TYR A 10 9.64 -2.57 11.17
CA TYR A 10 8.18 -2.72 11.20
C TYR A 10 7.65 -3.03 12.62
N TRP A 11 8.39 -3.87 13.35
CA TRP A 11 8.07 -4.36 14.70
C TRP A 11 8.38 -3.37 15.82
N THR A 12 9.40 -2.52 15.64
CA THR A 12 9.89 -1.60 16.69
C THR A 12 9.41 -0.17 16.49
N GLN A 13 8.84 0.15 15.33
CA GLN A 13 8.17 1.42 15.10
C GLN A 13 6.91 1.51 15.98
N PRO A 14 6.80 2.55 16.84
CA PRO A 14 5.61 2.71 17.67
C PRO A 14 4.38 2.99 16.82
N GLU A 15 3.25 2.45 17.27
CA GLU A 15 1.95 2.72 16.67
C GLU A 15 1.63 4.22 16.74
N GLN A 16 0.97 4.73 15.70
CA GLN A 16 0.52 6.10 15.69
C GLN A 16 -0.77 6.24 16.51
N ALA A 17 -0.90 7.31 17.29
CA ALA A 17 -2.07 7.52 18.16
C ALA A 17 -3.41 7.62 17.39
N GLY A 18 -3.38 7.99 16.10
CA GLY A 18 -4.55 7.99 15.21
C GLY A 18 -4.77 6.69 14.44
N GLY A 19 -3.95 5.67 14.73
CA GLY A 19 -3.86 4.41 14.01
C GLY A 19 -2.94 4.45 12.79
N ASP A 20 -2.55 3.27 12.32
CA ASP A 20 -1.72 3.09 11.14
C ASP A 20 -2.38 2.16 10.09
N ILE A 21 -1.72 2.00 8.94
CA ILE A 21 -2.23 1.18 7.84
C ILE A 21 -2.44 -0.29 8.23
N VAL A 22 -1.62 -0.83 9.14
CA VAL A 22 -1.68 -2.22 9.59
C VAL A 22 -2.92 -2.41 10.46
N GLN A 23 -3.17 -1.47 11.38
CA GLN A 23 -4.36 -1.48 12.21
C GLN A 23 -5.64 -1.33 11.37
N ALA A 24 -5.63 -0.41 10.40
CA ALA A 24 -6.74 -0.24 9.48
C ALA A 24 -7.01 -1.52 8.67
N LEU A 25 -5.96 -2.22 8.22
CA LEU A 25 -6.12 -3.47 7.49
C LEU A 25 -6.72 -4.57 8.37
N ARG A 26 -6.18 -4.77 9.59
CA ARG A 26 -6.70 -5.74 10.56
C ARG A 26 -8.17 -5.49 10.89
N MET A 27 -8.54 -4.21 11.07
CA MET A 27 -9.93 -3.82 11.32
C MET A 27 -10.85 -4.20 10.15
N ASN A 28 -10.47 -3.90 8.90
CA ASN A 28 -11.30 -4.21 7.75
C ASN A 28 -11.37 -5.73 7.46
N ILE A 29 -10.30 -6.48 7.68
CA ILE A 29 -10.32 -7.95 7.64
C ILE A 29 -11.30 -8.50 8.69
N GLY A 30 -11.29 -7.94 9.91
CA GLY A 30 -12.25 -8.30 10.96
C GLY A 30 -13.70 -8.04 10.55
N ILE A 31 -13.98 -6.91 9.89
CA ILE A 31 -15.33 -6.60 9.36
C ILE A 31 -15.75 -7.62 8.31
N LEU A 32 -14.85 -8.00 7.39
CA LEU A 32 -15.12 -9.01 6.36
C LEU A 32 -15.41 -10.40 6.94
N ALA A 33 -14.76 -10.77 8.04
CA ALA A 33 -14.97 -12.04 8.71
C ALA A 33 -16.24 -12.08 9.59
N ASP A 34 -16.79 -10.92 9.95
CA ASP A 34 -17.93 -10.82 10.86
C ASP A 34 -19.26 -10.93 10.11
N SER A 35 -19.95 -12.06 10.29
CA SER A 35 -21.25 -12.34 9.67
C SER A 35 -22.40 -11.48 10.20
N THR A 36 -22.19 -10.71 11.28
CA THR A 36 -23.19 -9.79 11.84
C THR A 36 -23.20 -8.42 11.15
N LYS A 37 -22.17 -8.12 10.34
CA LYS A 37 -22.05 -6.86 9.61
C LYS A 37 -22.97 -6.83 8.39
N THR A 38 -23.32 -5.62 7.97
CA THR A 38 -24.18 -5.44 6.81
C THR A 38 -23.41 -5.67 5.51
N LYS A 39 -24.13 -5.94 4.42
CA LYS A 39 -23.55 -6.00 3.07
C LYS A 39 -22.75 -4.73 2.73
N ALA A 40 -23.26 -3.56 3.14
CA ALA A 40 -22.59 -2.29 2.90
C ALA A 40 -21.26 -2.16 3.67
N ASP A 41 -21.22 -2.67 4.91
CA ASP A 41 -19.99 -2.73 5.70
C ASP A 41 -18.96 -3.64 5.04
N HIS A 42 -19.37 -4.82 4.57
CA HIS A 42 -18.50 -5.75 3.83
C HIS A 42 -17.98 -5.14 2.52
N GLU A 43 -18.83 -4.46 1.76
CA GLU A 43 -18.44 -3.80 0.50
C GLU A 43 -17.42 -2.68 0.74
N LEU A 44 -17.61 -1.87 1.79
CA LEU A 44 -16.65 -0.85 2.17
C LEU A 44 -15.34 -1.47 2.64
N ALA A 45 -15.41 -2.47 3.52
CA ALA A 45 -14.22 -3.14 4.05
C ALA A 45 -13.39 -3.82 2.95
N MET A 46 -14.04 -4.45 1.96
CA MET A 46 -13.35 -5.04 0.82
C MET A 46 -12.56 -3.99 0.02
N LYS A 47 -13.19 -2.85 -0.29
CA LYS A 47 -12.51 -1.74 -0.99
C LYS A 47 -11.32 -1.22 -0.19
N MET A 48 -11.48 -1.10 1.13
CA MET A 48 -10.42 -0.66 2.01
C MET A 48 -9.27 -1.66 2.07
N VAL A 49 -9.54 -2.97 2.16
CA VAL A 49 -8.48 -4.00 2.14
C VAL A 49 -7.69 -3.91 0.84
N ILE A 50 -8.35 -3.86 -0.32
CA ILE A 50 -7.66 -3.76 -1.62
C ILE A 50 -6.78 -2.49 -1.69
N HIS A 51 -7.33 -1.34 -1.28
CA HIS A 51 -6.63 -0.06 -1.30
C HIS A 51 -5.43 -0.05 -0.36
N LEU A 52 -5.63 -0.43 0.91
CA LEU A 52 -4.59 -0.40 1.94
C LEU A 52 -3.50 -1.45 1.67
N MET A 53 -3.83 -2.60 1.09
CA MET A 53 -2.82 -3.55 0.62
C MET A 53 -1.96 -2.95 -0.49
N GLY A 54 -2.55 -2.25 -1.45
CA GLY A 54 -1.81 -1.52 -2.49
C GLY A 54 -0.86 -0.48 -1.89
N ASP A 55 -1.35 0.34 -0.97
CA ASP A 55 -0.54 1.33 -0.25
C ASP A 55 0.60 0.70 0.57
N LEU A 56 0.37 -0.47 1.18
CA LEU A 56 1.40 -1.20 1.93
C LEU A 56 2.60 -1.58 1.04
N HIS A 57 2.35 -1.87 -0.25
CA HIS A 57 3.38 -2.20 -1.22
C HIS A 57 4.12 -0.97 -1.78
N GLN A 58 3.61 0.24 -1.54
CA GLN A 58 4.23 1.48 -1.99
C GLN A 58 5.40 1.82 -1.03
N PRO A 59 6.68 1.77 -1.47
CA PRO A 59 7.83 1.91 -0.56
C PRO A 59 7.83 3.17 0.31
N MET A 60 7.33 4.28 -0.22
CA MET A 60 7.25 5.58 0.46
C MET A 60 6.12 5.66 1.48
N HIS A 61 5.15 4.73 1.48
CA HIS A 61 4.14 4.58 2.53
C HIS A 61 4.68 3.83 3.76
N MET A 62 5.85 3.22 3.63
CA MET A 62 6.73 2.76 4.71
C MET A 62 8.01 3.59 4.83
N GLY A 63 8.01 4.81 4.30
CA GLY A 63 9.18 5.70 4.31
C GLY A 63 9.47 6.29 5.69
N ARG A 64 10.34 7.30 5.74
CA ARG A 64 10.76 7.90 7.02
C ARG A 64 9.70 8.86 7.54
N SER A 65 9.51 8.92 8.86
CA SER A 65 8.57 9.89 9.44
C SER A 65 9.07 11.33 9.29
N THR A 66 10.40 11.51 9.39
CA THR A 66 11.08 12.81 9.35
C THR A 66 10.93 13.57 8.04
N ASP A 67 10.78 12.85 6.92
CA ASP A 67 10.53 13.44 5.60
C ASP A 67 9.09 13.24 5.10
N ARG A 68 8.21 12.74 5.98
CA ARG A 68 6.81 12.42 5.71
C ARG A 68 6.66 11.43 4.55
N GLY A 69 7.44 10.34 4.58
CA GLY A 69 7.47 9.35 3.51
C GLY A 69 7.98 9.95 2.21
N GLY A 70 8.99 10.81 2.25
CA GLY A 70 9.59 11.48 1.10
C GLY A 70 8.81 12.64 0.49
N ASN A 71 7.69 13.06 1.08
CA ASN A 71 6.96 14.27 0.64
C ASN A 71 7.80 15.55 0.74
N ASN A 72 8.70 15.59 1.72
CA ASN A 72 9.60 16.72 1.94
C ASN A 72 10.88 16.66 1.07
N VAL A 73 11.13 15.55 0.37
CA VAL A 73 12.29 15.38 -0.50
C VAL A 73 11.94 15.90 -1.89
N LYS A 74 12.33 17.15 -2.17
CA LYS A 74 12.07 17.80 -3.47
C LYS A 74 13.08 17.33 -4.52
N VAL A 75 12.57 16.98 -5.70
CA VAL A 75 13.37 16.41 -6.80
C VAL A 75 12.84 16.92 -8.13
N ARG A 76 13.68 16.82 -9.17
CA ARG A 76 13.31 17.08 -10.56
C ARG A 76 13.17 15.76 -11.30
N TYR A 77 12.02 15.51 -11.91
CA TYR A 77 11.75 14.30 -12.70
C TYR A 77 11.33 14.68 -14.11
N PHE A 78 12.12 14.27 -15.11
CA PHE A 78 12.00 14.71 -16.51
C PHE A 78 11.81 16.23 -16.68
N GLY A 79 12.59 17.02 -15.93
CA GLY A 79 12.56 18.47 -16.00
C GLY A 79 11.39 19.14 -15.27
N ARG A 80 10.52 18.38 -14.59
CA ARG A 80 9.40 18.90 -13.77
C ARG A 80 9.72 18.79 -12.28
N ASP A 81 9.40 19.82 -11.51
CA ASP A 81 9.54 19.77 -10.06
C ASP A 81 8.46 18.87 -9.44
N THR A 82 8.87 17.98 -8.54
CA THR A 82 7.99 17.08 -7.79
C THR A 82 8.63 16.73 -6.44
N ASN A 83 8.11 15.73 -5.75
CA ASN A 83 8.72 15.15 -4.56
C ASN A 83 8.87 13.63 -4.71
N LEU A 84 9.74 13.02 -3.90
CA LEU A 84 10.04 11.59 -3.98
C LEU A 84 8.80 10.72 -3.80
N HIS A 85 7.90 11.07 -2.87
CA HIS A 85 6.65 10.34 -2.66
C HIS A 85 5.79 10.30 -3.93
N GLY A 86 5.57 11.45 -4.56
CA GLY A 86 4.78 11.57 -5.79
C GLY A 86 5.38 10.81 -6.98
N ILE A 87 6.72 10.67 -7.02
CA ILE A 87 7.36 9.83 -8.04
C ILE A 87 6.91 8.38 -7.89
N TRP A 88 6.95 7.84 -6.67
CA TRP A 88 6.58 6.46 -6.41
C TRP A 88 5.07 6.21 -6.52
N ASP A 89 4.24 7.15 -6.04
CA ASP A 89 2.77 7.03 -6.13
C ASP A 89 2.26 7.04 -7.57
N THR A 90 2.91 7.80 -8.46
CA THR A 90 2.31 8.11 -9.77
C THR A 90 3.33 8.22 -10.88
N ASN A 91 4.33 9.10 -10.75
CA ASN A 91 5.11 9.48 -11.92
C ASN A 91 5.85 8.27 -12.53
N LEU A 92 6.47 7.41 -11.71
CA LEU A 92 7.23 6.27 -12.19
C LEU A 92 6.34 5.30 -12.97
N VAL A 93 5.21 4.91 -12.37
CA VAL A 93 4.25 3.97 -12.96
C VAL A 93 3.67 4.50 -14.28
N GLU A 94 3.30 5.79 -14.32
CA GLU A 94 2.71 6.39 -15.52
C GLU A 94 3.73 6.80 -16.59
N SER A 95 5.02 6.93 -16.25
CA SER A 95 6.05 7.38 -17.20
C SER A 95 6.35 6.37 -18.30
N ALA A 96 6.23 5.07 -17.99
CA ALA A 96 6.43 4.03 -18.98
C ALA A 96 5.25 4.03 -19.96
N HIS A 97 4.03 3.92 -19.43
CA HIS A 97 2.80 4.03 -20.20
C HIS A 97 1.63 4.23 -19.22
N LYS A 98 0.78 5.23 -19.47
CA LYS A 98 -0.39 5.53 -18.63
C LYS A 98 -1.58 4.68 -19.07
N TRP A 99 -1.83 3.60 -18.35
CA TRP A 99 -2.87 2.64 -18.68
C TRP A 99 -4.23 3.07 -18.10
N GLY A 100 -5.30 2.83 -18.85
CA GLY A 100 -6.66 2.88 -18.35
C GLY A 100 -7.02 1.64 -17.50
N TYR A 101 -8.16 1.67 -16.83
CA TYR A 101 -8.60 0.56 -15.96
C TYR A 101 -8.70 -0.79 -16.69
N THR A 102 -9.26 -0.80 -17.90
CA THR A 102 -9.39 -2.03 -18.72
C THR A 102 -8.03 -2.56 -19.15
N GLU A 103 -7.08 -1.68 -19.45
CA GLU A 103 -5.72 -2.08 -19.84
C GLU A 103 -4.97 -2.65 -18.65
N TRP A 104 -5.09 -2.04 -17.47
CA TRP A 104 -4.55 -2.59 -16.22
C TRP A 104 -5.05 -4.01 -15.96
N GLN A 105 -6.35 -4.26 -16.14
CA GLN A 105 -6.94 -5.59 -15.96
C GLN A 105 -6.34 -6.67 -16.89
N GLN A 106 -5.77 -6.30 -18.03
CA GLN A 106 -5.11 -7.25 -18.96
C GLN A 106 -3.64 -7.53 -18.62
N GLN A 107 -3.11 -6.83 -17.62
CA GLN A 107 -1.68 -6.77 -17.38
C GLN A 107 -1.31 -7.14 -15.94
N ILE A 108 -2.23 -6.92 -15.00
CA ILE A 108 -2.25 -7.62 -13.72
C ILE A 108 -2.66 -9.09 -13.96
N ASP A 109 -2.32 -9.97 -13.02
CA ASP A 109 -2.70 -11.40 -13.06
C ASP A 109 -2.02 -12.24 -14.16
N ARG A 110 -0.69 -12.13 -14.25
CA ARG A 110 0.15 -12.89 -15.21
C ARG A 110 1.02 -13.94 -14.54
N VAL A 111 0.83 -14.17 -13.25
CA VAL A 111 1.65 -15.09 -12.48
C VAL A 111 1.20 -16.53 -12.79
N PRO A 112 2.13 -17.45 -13.10
CA PRO A 112 1.79 -18.87 -13.23
C PRO A 112 1.18 -19.43 -11.93
N GLU A 113 0.27 -20.39 -12.03
CA GLU A 113 -0.46 -20.98 -10.88
C GLU A 113 0.50 -21.47 -9.78
N GLU A 114 1.63 -22.06 -10.16
CA GLU A 114 2.66 -22.53 -9.22
C GLU A 114 3.32 -21.41 -8.42
N ALA A 115 3.42 -20.21 -8.98
CA ALA A 115 3.97 -19.03 -8.32
C ALA A 115 2.90 -18.26 -7.54
N GLU A 116 1.64 -18.32 -7.97
CA GLU A 116 0.52 -17.69 -7.27
C GLU A 116 0.40 -18.22 -5.83
N VAL A 117 0.45 -19.54 -5.64
CA VAL A 117 0.38 -20.18 -4.32
C VAL A 117 1.45 -19.63 -3.36
N VAL A 118 2.65 -19.35 -3.87
CA VAL A 118 3.74 -18.77 -3.06
C VAL A 118 3.46 -17.31 -2.76
N ILE A 119 3.01 -16.53 -3.74
CA ILE A 119 2.74 -15.09 -3.59
C ILE A 119 1.59 -14.84 -2.60
N ILE A 120 0.53 -15.64 -2.63
CA ILE A 120 -0.64 -15.47 -1.76
C ILE A 120 -0.51 -16.19 -0.41
N GLY A 121 0.54 -17.00 -0.23
CA GLY A 121 0.74 -17.81 0.98
C GLY A 121 1.16 -17.00 2.21
N GLY A 122 1.57 -15.75 2.02
CA GLY A 122 1.91 -14.84 3.10
C GLY A 122 0.70 -14.26 3.83
N ASN A 123 0.93 -13.72 5.02
CA ASN A 123 -0.04 -12.97 5.80
C ASN A 123 0.42 -11.50 5.98
N LEU A 124 -0.41 -10.68 6.61
CA LEU A 124 -0.12 -9.26 6.82
C LEU A 124 1.23 -8.98 7.49
N ASP A 125 1.62 -9.86 8.40
CA ASP A 125 2.80 -9.73 9.24
C ASP A 125 4.08 -10.25 8.54
N ASP A 126 3.96 -11.00 7.44
CA ASP A 126 5.12 -11.49 6.66
C ASP A 126 5.82 -10.38 5.87
N TRP A 127 5.28 -9.16 5.89
CA TRP A 127 5.86 -7.96 5.29
C TRP A 127 6.96 -7.30 6.13
N GLY A 128 7.10 -7.66 7.41
CA GLY A 128 7.89 -6.92 8.41
C GLY A 128 9.27 -7.48 8.75
#